data_AF-A0A818NEV8-F1
#
_entry.id   AF-A0A818NEV8-F1
#
_cell.length_a   1.000
_cell.length_b   1.000
_cell.length_c   1.000
_cell.angle_alpha   90.00
_cell.angle_beta   90.00
_cell.angle_gamma   90.00
#
_symmetry.space_group_name_H-M   'P 1'
#
loop_
_entity.id
_entity.type
_entity.pdbx_description
1 polymer ?
#
loop_
_entity_poly.entity_id
_entity_poly.type
_entity_poly.pdbx_seq_one_letter_code
_entity_poly.pdbx_strand_id
1 'polypeptide(L)'
;MYVNVIIFFLVILVVNHTYEADSNPFEVREHSLTRPYPTVFSTSNSYWRLTGSTIATDRYIRLTSDAQSKAGGLWSSIPVNYPDWEIHVQFRVFGEGVGYFGDGFVIWYARDPNVDGPVFGYKDYFHGLAIVMDTYGNYVGPREHVYPYISAIVNNGSLHYDHDRDGIDINISGCESSFRGLTTDTVVAIRYENNRLTVSTDTEGTNTWTPCFTINKIHLPTNYYFGFTAATGQLSDNHDIISVRTYRLDSNEQRQEENRNHIVPSGPIPMVSQANVTMSQITSWSALKIFFYTILMILICITGLASFFYMKHYRYRKPRFY
;
A
#
# COMPACT_ATOMS: atom_id res chain seq x y z
N MET A 1 -51.53 -25.26 -27.55
CA MET A 1 -50.58 -25.87 -26.60
C MET A 1 -49.19 -25.20 -26.57
N TYR A 2 -48.80 -24.41 -27.58
CA TYR A 2 -47.48 -23.76 -27.64
C TYR A 2 -47.37 -22.40 -26.92
N VAL A 3 -48.49 -21.69 -26.71
CA VAL A 3 -48.47 -20.34 -26.10
C VAL A 3 -48.15 -20.37 -24.60
N ASN A 4 -48.59 -21.42 -23.88
CA ASN A 4 -48.36 -21.53 -22.44
C ASN A 4 -46.90 -21.91 -22.08
N VAL A 5 -46.16 -22.54 -22.99
CA VAL A 5 -44.75 -22.94 -22.76
C VAL A 5 -43.82 -21.74 -22.89
N ILE A 6 -44.11 -20.81 -23.82
CA ILE A 6 -43.32 -19.60 -24.04
C ILE A 6 -43.46 -18.64 -22.85
N ILE A 7 -44.67 -18.51 -22.29
CA ILE A 7 -44.91 -17.68 -21.10
C ILE A 7 -44.15 -18.23 -19.89
N PHE A 8 -44.10 -19.57 -19.72
CA PHE A 8 -43.37 -20.18 -18.61
C PHE A 8 -41.84 -19.95 -18.71
N PHE A 9 -41.28 -20.00 -19.93
CA PHE A 9 -39.87 -19.69 -20.16
C PHE A 9 -39.55 -18.19 -20.01
N LEU A 10 -40.46 -17.30 -20.39
CA LEU A 10 -40.32 -15.85 -20.18
C LEU A 10 -40.40 -15.48 -18.70
N VAL A 11 -41.23 -16.17 -17.91
CA VAL A 11 -41.29 -15.99 -16.45
C VAL A 11 -40.00 -16.47 -15.77
N ILE A 12 -39.37 -17.55 -16.26
CA ILE A 12 -38.07 -18.01 -15.73
C ILE A 12 -36.92 -17.07 -16.11
N LEU A 13 -36.97 -16.44 -17.29
CA LEU A 13 -35.97 -15.45 -17.71
C LEU A 13 -36.06 -14.12 -16.96
N VAL A 14 -37.23 -13.78 -16.39
CA VAL A 14 -37.43 -12.51 -15.64
C VAL A 14 -37.10 -12.64 -14.14
N VAL A 15 -36.91 -13.86 -13.60
CA VAL A 15 -36.58 -14.06 -12.17
C VAL A 15 -35.07 -14.16 -11.91
N ASN A 16 -34.23 -14.14 -12.95
CA ASN A 16 -32.78 -13.93 -12.79
C ASN A 16 -32.40 -12.44 -12.85
N HIS A 17 -33.23 -11.56 -12.26
CA HIS A 17 -32.65 -10.34 -11.72
C HIS A 17 -31.75 -10.78 -10.58
N THR A 18 -30.45 -10.77 -10.84
CA THR A 18 -29.44 -10.71 -9.80
C THR A 18 -29.91 -9.69 -8.77
N TYR A 19 -30.30 -10.17 -7.59
CA TYR A 19 -30.22 -9.37 -6.39
C TYR A 19 -28.74 -9.05 -6.22
N GLU A 20 -28.26 -8.00 -6.91
CA GLU A 20 -27.23 -7.16 -6.34
C GLU A 20 -27.88 -6.61 -5.08
N ALA A 21 -27.64 -7.29 -3.96
CA ALA A 21 -27.82 -6.66 -2.67
C ALA A 21 -26.94 -5.41 -2.74
N ASP A 22 -27.59 -4.26 -2.90
CA ASP A 22 -27.01 -2.94 -2.71
C ASP A 22 -26.59 -2.86 -1.23
N SER A 23 -25.51 -3.56 -0.91
CA SER A 23 -24.84 -3.57 0.39
C SER A 23 -24.10 -2.25 0.49
N ASN A 24 -24.88 -1.17 0.57
CA ASN A 24 -24.34 0.14 0.87
C ASN A 24 -23.54 0.00 2.17
N PRO A 25 -22.21 0.25 2.14
CA PRO A 25 -21.37 0.10 3.31
C PRO A 25 -21.93 0.90 4.48
N PHE A 26 -22.05 0.28 5.66
CA PHE A 26 -22.60 0.97 6.83
C PHE A 26 -21.55 1.92 7.40
N GLU A 27 -21.80 3.22 7.38
CA GLU A 27 -20.89 4.21 7.98
C GLU A 27 -20.89 4.07 9.51
N VAL A 28 -19.70 3.88 10.09
CA VAL A 28 -19.49 3.64 11.51
C VAL A 28 -19.11 4.94 12.20
N ARG A 29 -20.11 5.59 12.82
CA ARG A 29 -19.99 6.94 13.38
C ARG A 29 -18.86 7.07 14.40
N GLU A 30 -18.67 6.08 15.25
CA GLU A 30 -17.68 6.09 16.32
C GLU A 30 -16.23 6.00 15.81
N HIS A 31 -16.03 5.53 14.57
CA HIS A 31 -14.75 5.53 13.86
C HIS A 31 -14.70 6.57 12.72
N SER A 32 -15.71 7.45 12.63
CA SER A 32 -15.74 8.57 11.68
C SER A 32 -15.47 9.89 12.41
N LEU A 33 -14.95 10.86 11.66
CA LEU A 33 -14.69 12.22 12.10
C LEU A 33 -14.98 13.19 10.96
N THR A 34 -16.02 13.99 11.10
CA THR A 34 -16.43 14.99 10.11
C THR A 34 -16.67 16.33 10.79
N ARG A 35 -16.61 17.42 10.01
CA ARG A 35 -16.89 18.77 10.51
C ARG A 35 -18.30 18.86 11.11
N PRO A 36 -18.52 19.70 12.16
CA PRO A 36 -17.54 20.50 12.90
C PRO A 36 -16.90 19.72 14.07
N TYR A 37 -15.58 19.86 14.27
CA TYR A 37 -14.85 19.13 15.32
C TYR A 37 -14.75 19.76 16.73
N PRO A 38 -14.87 21.09 16.95
CA PRO A 38 -14.64 21.68 18.27
C PRO A 38 -15.55 21.13 19.38
N THR A 39 -16.76 20.69 19.04
CA THR A 39 -17.69 20.01 19.96
C THR A 39 -17.33 18.55 20.20
N VAL A 40 -16.60 17.91 19.29
CA VAL A 40 -16.13 16.53 19.42
C VAL A 40 -15.07 16.45 20.52
N PHE A 41 -14.12 17.39 20.54
CA PHE A 41 -13.01 17.41 21.48
C PHE A 41 -13.30 18.12 22.82
N SER A 42 -14.43 18.83 22.96
CA SER A 42 -14.79 19.53 24.20
C SER A 42 -15.46 18.63 25.25
N THR A 43 -15.85 17.42 24.88
CA THR A 43 -16.51 16.47 25.77
C THR A 43 -15.54 15.37 26.21
N SER A 44 -15.65 14.93 27.47
CA SER A 44 -14.84 13.84 28.03
C SER A 44 -15.03 12.49 27.32
N ASN A 45 -16.07 12.35 26.48
CA ASN A 45 -16.42 11.14 25.72
C ASN A 45 -16.05 11.24 24.22
N SER A 46 -15.01 12.01 23.87
CA SER A 46 -14.52 12.05 22.48
C SER A 46 -14.01 10.67 22.03
N TYR A 47 -14.52 10.17 20.91
CA TYR A 47 -13.98 8.99 20.22
C TYR A 47 -12.61 9.23 19.59
N TRP A 48 -12.08 10.46 19.67
CA TRP A 48 -10.82 10.87 19.09
C TRP A 48 -9.96 11.65 20.09
N ARG A 49 -8.65 11.43 20.04
CA ARG A 49 -7.65 12.10 20.89
C ARG A 49 -6.61 12.79 20.04
N LEU A 50 -6.26 14.02 20.41
CA LEU A 50 -5.19 14.81 19.82
C LEU A 50 -3.92 14.64 20.65
N THR A 51 -2.77 14.52 19.99
CA THR A 51 -1.45 14.44 20.63
C THR A 51 -0.45 15.39 19.97
N GLY A 52 0.64 15.68 20.67
CA GLY A 52 1.74 16.50 20.15
C GLY A 52 1.32 17.90 19.68
N SER A 53 1.76 18.30 18.49
CA SER A 53 1.48 19.62 17.89
C SER A 53 0.07 19.77 17.31
N THR A 54 -0.78 18.74 17.41
CA THR A 54 -2.05 18.72 16.69
C THR A 54 -3.04 19.75 17.23
N ILE A 55 -3.64 20.52 16.33
CA ILE A 55 -4.70 21.48 16.64
C ILE A 55 -5.95 21.17 15.84
N ALA A 56 -7.13 21.35 16.45
CA ALA A 56 -8.41 21.23 15.79
C ALA A 56 -9.06 22.61 15.62
N THR A 57 -9.53 22.91 14.41
CA THR A 57 -10.30 24.12 14.08
C THR A 57 -11.75 23.74 13.77
N ASP A 58 -12.55 24.64 13.21
CA ASP A 58 -13.87 24.31 12.64
C ASP A 58 -13.79 23.68 11.24
N ARG A 59 -12.65 23.83 10.55
CA ARG A 59 -12.47 23.48 9.13
C ARG A 59 -11.55 22.29 8.87
N TYR A 60 -10.54 22.11 9.73
CA TYR A 60 -9.53 21.07 9.62
C TYR A 60 -8.96 20.70 10.99
N ILE A 61 -8.31 19.54 11.05
CA ILE A 61 -7.43 19.12 12.14
C ILE A 61 -6.01 19.11 11.59
N ARG A 62 -5.15 19.99 12.09
CA ARG A 62 -3.77 20.12 11.64
C ARG A 62 -2.87 19.29 12.52
N LEU A 63 -2.25 18.25 11.97
CA LEU A 63 -1.32 17.36 12.67
C LEU A 63 0.00 18.11 12.98
N THR A 64 0.58 18.73 11.96
CA THR A 64 1.74 19.63 12.06
C THR A 64 1.52 20.88 11.23
N SER A 65 2.10 21.99 11.66
CA SER A 65 2.20 23.22 10.86
C SER A 65 3.44 23.19 9.98
N ASP A 66 3.47 24.08 8.98
CA ASP A 66 4.67 24.42 8.20
C ASP A 66 5.71 25.16 9.08
N ALA A 67 6.28 24.40 10.02
CA ALA A 67 7.34 24.78 10.91
C ALA A 67 8.19 23.54 11.23
N GLN A 68 9.48 23.74 11.47
CA GLN A 68 10.42 22.67 11.74
C GLN A 68 10.14 21.96 13.08
N SER A 69 10.57 20.69 13.15
CA SER A 69 10.60 19.89 14.38
C SER A 69 9.24 19.80 15.10
N LYS A 70 8.18 19.54 14.33
CA LYS A 70 6.84 19.26 14.86
C LYS A 70 6.53 17.79 14.73
N ALA A 71 5.75 17.29 15.68
CA ALA A 71 5.20 15.94 15.67
C ALA A 71 3.82 16.00 16.31
N GLY A 72 2.81 15.44 15.65
CA GLY A 72 1.44 15.46 16.12
C GLY A 72 0.67 14.23 15.70
N GLY A 73 -0.41 13.95 16.41
CA GLY A 73 -1.26 12.79 16.16
C GLY A 73 -2.74 13.02 16.44
N LEU A 74 -3.55 12.26 15.73
CA LEU A 74 -4.98 12.10 15.91
C LEU A 74 -5.26 10.59 15.99
N TRP A 75 -5.77 10.11 17.12
CA TRP A 75 -6.02 8.69 17.35
C TRP A 75 -7.46 8.43 17.76
N SER A 76 -8.02 7.33 17.27
CA SER A 76 -9.29 6.82 17.80
C SER A 76 -9.12 6.33 19.24
N SER A 77 -10.11 6.61 20.09
CA SER A 77 -10.18 6.16 21.49
C SER A 77 -10.71 4.74 21.62
N ILE A 78 -11.36 4.23 20.57
CA ILE A 78 -12.02 2.92 20.54
C ILE A 78 -11.39 2.03 19.46
N PRO A 79 -11.24 0.73 19.72
CA PRO A 79 -10.68 -0.20 18.76
C PRO A 79 -11.73 -0.68 17.75
N VAL A 80 -11.28 -0.98 16.53
CA VAL A 80 -12.10 -1.49 15.42
C VAL A 80 -12.33 -2.98 15.62
N ASN A 81 -13.58 -3.38 15.85
CA ASN A 81 -13.93 -4.76 16.19
C ASN A 81 -14.48 -5.58 15.00
N TYR A 82 -14.53 -5.02 13.79
CA TYR A 82 -15.01 -5.69 12.58
C TYR A 82 -13.83 -6.09 11.67
N PRO A 83 -13.91 -7.26 11.01
CA PRO A 83 -12.80 -7.82 10.23
C PRO A 83 -12.60 -7.14 8.87
N ASP A 84 -13.65 -6.51 8.33
CA ASP A 84 -13.66 -5.85 7.03
C ASP A 84 -14.12 -4.41 7.14
N TRP A 85 -13.31 -3.53 6.58
CA TRP A 85 -13.49 -2.11 6.72
C TRP A 85 -12.94 -1.33 5.53
N GLU A 86 -13.52 -0.16 5.31
CA GLU A 86 -13.03 0.82 4.35
C GLU A 86 -12.98 2.18 5.04
N ILE A 87 -11.86 2.87 4.96
CA ILE A 87 -11.74 4.24 5.46
C ILE A 87 -11.48 5.20 4.29
N HIS A 88 -12.22 6.29 4.26
CA HIS A 88 -11.96 7.43 3.38
C HIS A 88 -11.40 8.56 4.22
N VAL A 89 -10.16 8.94 3.91
CA VAL A 89 -9.44 9.99 4.62
C VAL A 89 -9.28 11.15 3.66
N GLN A 90 -9.98 12.24 3.95
CA GLN A 90 -9.85 13.50 3.22
C GLN A 90 -8.81 14.36 3.92
N PHE A 91 -7.81 14.83 3.17
CA PHE A 91 -6.67 15.54 3.72
C PHE A 91 -6.14 16.61 2.76
N ARG A 92 -5.25 17.46 3.28
CA ARG A 92 -4.46 18.43 2.51
C ARG A 92 -3.02 18.46 3.01
N VAL A 93 -2.07 18.51 2.07
CA VAL A 93 -0.65 18.74 2.37
C VAL A 93 -0.17 19.95 1.57
N PHE A 94 0.35 20.96 2.25
CA PHE A 94 0.79 22.20 1.61
C PHE A 94 1.75 23.00 2.51
N GLY A 95 2.61 23.78 1.88
CA GLY A 95 3.57 24.65 2.57
C GLY A 95 4.18 25.67 1.61
N GLU A 96 4.99 26.58 2.14
CA GLU A 96 5.65 27.63 1.37
C GLU A 96 6.85 27.10 0.55
N GLY A 97 7.40 25.95 0.96
CA GLY A 97 8.51 25.28 0.27
C GLY A 97 8.12 24.80 -1.14
N VAL A 98 8.86 25.27 -2.16
CA VAL A 98 8.66 24.86 -3.56
C VAL A 98 9.43 23.59 -3.90
N GLY A 99 10.69 23.49 -3.48
CA GLY A 99 11.57 22.33 -3.73
C GLY A 99 12.12 21.65 -2.48
N TYR A 100 11.89 22.23 -1.31
CA TYR A 100 12.31 21.71 -0.02
C TYR A 100 11.12 21.75 0.93
N PHE A 101 10.55 20.59 1.20
CA PHE A 101 9.34 20.38 1.98
C PHE A 101 9.38 18.95 2.54
N GLY A 102 8.60 18.66 3.59
CA GLY A 102 8.66 17.35 4.24
C GLY A 102 7.97 17.30 5.61
N ASP A 103 7.90 16.13 6.24
CA ASP A 103 8.33 14.83 5.68
C ASP A 103 7.12 14.03 5.15
N GLY A 104 5.92 14.30 5.67
CA GLY A 104 4.69 13.62 5.28
C GLY A 104 3.84 13.25 6.49
N PHE A 105 2.90 12.34 6.29
CA PHE A 105 2.07 11.80 7.35
C PHE A 105 1.77 10.32 7.15
N VAL A 106 1.29 9.65 8.19
CA VAL A 106 0.99 8.22 8.17
C VAL A 106 -0.42 7.97 8.68
N ILE A 107 -1.13 7.10 7.97
CA ILE A 107 -2.42 6.55 8.37
C ILE A 107 -2.18 5.17 8.96
N TRP A 108 -2.61 4.98 10.20
CA TRP A 108 -2.35 3.79 11.01
C TRP A 108 -3.61 2.97 11.22
N TYR A 109 -3.42 1.65 11.20
CA TYR A 109 -4.27 0.69 11.88
C TYR A 109 -3.38 -0.12 12.83
N ALA A 110 -3.26 0.30 14.08
CA ALA A 110 -2.20 -0.14 14.98
C ALA A 110 -2.68 -0.50 16.39
N ARG A 111 -1.93 -1.36 17.08
CA ARG A 111 -2.30 -1.89 18.40
C ARG A 111 -2.31 -0.82 19.52
N ASP A 112 -1.30 0.04 19.53
CA ASP A 112 -0.95 0.84 20.70
C ASP A 112 -1.17 2.35 20.39
N PRO A 113 -2.38 2.91 20.58
CA PRO A 113 -2.67 4.28 20.18
C PRO A 113 -2.02 5.30 21.12
N ASN A 114 -1.81 6.53 20.64
CA ASN A 114 -1.27 7.65 21.43
C ASN A 114 0.14 7.41 22.02
N VAL A 115 1.03 6.75 21.28
CA VAL A 115 2.44 6.58 21.69
C VAL A 115 3.34 7.38 20.76
N ASP A 116 3.95 8.43 21.28
CA ASP A 116 4.86 9.27 20.50
C ASP A 116 6.13 8.50 20.09
N GLY A 117 6.72 8.89 18.97
CA GLY A 117 8.00 8.33 18.53
C GLY A 117 8.51 8.92 17.21
N PRO A 118 9.59 8.32 16.66
CA PRO A 118 10.30 8.90 15.52
C PRO A 118 9.54 8.75 14.18
N VAL A 119 8.70 7.72 14.03
CA VAL A 119 8.05 7.36 12.77
C VAL A 119 6.86 8.27 12.50
N PHE A 120 7.13 9.42 11.87
CA PHE A 120 6.14 10.46 11.59
C PHE A 120 5.33 10.84 12.83
N GLY A 121 5.99 10.95 13.98
CA GLY A 121 5.38 11.28 15.27
C GLY A 121 4.82 10.08 16.06
N TYR A 122 4.91 8.86 15.53
CA TYR A 122 4.49 7.63 16.21
C TYR A 122 5.68 6.70 16.51
N LYS A 123 5.48 5.74 17.43
CA LYS A 123 6.53 4.79 17.80
C LYS A 123 6.99 3.90 16.65
N ASP A 124 8.26 3.56 16.72
CA ASP A 124 8.87 2.51 15.91
C ASP A 124 8.49 1.10 16.44
N TYR A 125 8.80 0.05 15.69
CA TYR A 125 8.44 -1.34 16.04
C TYR A 125 6.94 -1.51 16.33
N PHE A 126 6.11 -0.85 15.52
CA PHE A 126 4.66 -0.91 15.65
C PHE A 126 4.10 -2.29 15.29
N HIS A 127 2.89 -2.56 15.78
CA HIS A 127 2.11 -3.74 15.39
C HIS A 127 0.89 -3.27 14.61
N GLY A 128 0.76 -3.68 13.34
CA GLY A 128 -0.37 -3.34 12.50
C GLY A 128 0.03 -2.93 11.08
N LEU A 129 -0.78 -2.05 10.49
CA LEU A 129 -0.62 -1.48 9.15
C LEU A 129 -0.29 0.01 9.24
N ALA A 130 0.65 0.45 8.41
CA ALA A 130 0.95 1.84 8.12
C ALA A 130 0.76 2.11 6.63
N ILE A 131 -0.01 3.14 6.28
CA ILE A 131 -0.04 3.74 4.95
C ILE A 131 0.71 5.06 5.04
N VAL A 132 1.93 5.09 4.52
CA VAL A 132 2.84 6.24 4.58
C VAL A 132 2.57 7.13 3.37
N MET A 133 2.32 8.40 3.63
CA MET A 133 2.08 9.45 2.64
C MET A 133 3.30 10.38 2.65
N ASP A 134 4.34 9.95 1.94
CA ASP A 134 5.67 10.56 1.99
C ASP A 134 5.78 11.68 0.95
N THR A 135 6.24 12.86 1.36
CA THR A 135 6.43 13.99 0.44
C THR A 135 7.89 14.21 0.05
N TYR A 136 8.86 13.61 0.74
CA TYR A 136 10.27 13.91 0.54
C TYR A 136 11.12 12.66 0.39
N GLY A 137 11.84 12.53 -0.71
CA GLY A 137 12.79 11.44 -0.89
C GLY A 137 14.08 11.69 -0.14
N ASN A 138 14.30 11.00 0.98
CA ASN A 138 15.58 11.00 1.67
C ASN A 138 16.60 10.07 0.98
N TYR A 139 16.13 9.02 0.27
CA TYR A 139 16.99 8.05 -0.40
C TYR A 139 17.40 8.48 -1.81
N VAL A 140 18.70 8.66 -2.02
CA VAL A 140 19.30 8.84 -3.36
C VAL A 140 19.99 7.56 -3.80
N GLY A 141 19.41 6.84 -4.75
CA GLY A 141 20.03 5.60 -5.25
C GLY A 141 19.23 4.87 -6.34
N PRO A 142 19.74 3.72 -6.82
CA PRO A 142 18.99 2.89 -7.74
C PRO A 142 17.70 2.42 -7.04
N ARG A 143 16.54 2.79 -7.60
CA ARG A 143 15.17 2.64 -7.03
C ARG A 143 14.65 3.85 -6.22
N GLU A 144 15.19 5.04 -6.43
CA GLU A 144 14.52 6.29 -6.04
C GLU A 144 13.11 6.34 -6.64
N HIS A 145 12.13 6.67 -5.80
CA HIS A 145 10.74 6.88 -6.21
C HIS A 145 10.52 8.32 -6.65
N VAL A 146 9.48 8.58 -7.45
CA VAL A 146 8.99 9.95 -7.64
C VAL A 146 8.08 10.30 -6.46
N TYR A 147 8.36 11.42 -5.80
CA TYR A 147 7.60 11.91 -4.66
C TYR A 147 6.60 13.00 -5.10
N PRO A 148 5.44 13.12 -4.43
CA PRO A 148 5.01 12.34 -3.26
C PRO A 148 4.68 10.87 -3.55
N TYR A 149 4.97 10.01 -2.59
CA TYR A 149 4.88 8.56 -2.71
C TYR A 149 4.00 7.97 -1.60
N ILE A 150 3.08 7.10 -1.97
CA ILE A 150 2.21 6.37 -1.03
C ILE A 150 2.75 4.96 -0.91
N SER A 151 3.04 4.50 0.30
CA SER A 151 3.51 3.13 0.55
C SER A 151 2.76 2.45 1.68
N ALA A 152 2.77 1.12 1.68
CA ALA A 152 2.19 0.30 2.73
C ALA A 152 3.26 -0.52 3.44
N ILE A 153 3.14 -0.62 4.78
CA ILE A 153 4.00 -1.42 5.65
C ILE A 153 3.12 -2.22 6.61
N VAL A 154 3.35 -3.52 6.72
CA VAL A 154 2.74 -4.35 7.78
C VAL A 154 3.85 -4.81 8.71
N ASN A 155 3.69 -4.51 10.01
CA ASN A 155 4.69 -4.80 11.02
C ASN A 155 4.07 -5.57 12.18
N ASN A 156 4.81 -6.55 12.69
CA ASN A 156 4.44 -7.36 13.86
C ASN A 156 5.24 -6.97 15.11
N GLY A 157 5.95 -5.84 15.06
CA GLY A 157 6.86 -5.37 16.10
C GLY A 157 8.33 -5.72 15.89
N SER A 158 8.70 -6.42 14.83
CA SER A 158 10.12 -6.77 14.58
C SER A 158 10.84 -5.84 13.61
N LEU A 159 10.11 -5.05 12.82
CA LEU A 159 10.69 -4.21 11.77
C LEU A 159 10.95 -2.79 12.30
N HIS A 160 12.14 -2.27 12.02
CA HIS A 160 12.54 -0.88 12.26
C HIS A 160 12.24 -0.05 11.02
N TYR A 161 11.62 1.12 11.19
CA TYR A 161 11.48 2.10 10.11
C TYR A 161 12.72 2.99 10.01
N ASP A 162 13.46 2.85 8.91
CA ASP A 162 14.63 3.68 8.60
C ASP A 162 14.20 4.92 7.80
N HIS A 163 14.23 6.08 8.44
CA HIS A 163 13.90 7.38 7.83
C HIS A 163 14.89 7.81 6.77
N ASP A 164 16.17 7.45 6.88
CA ASP A 164 17.18 7.85 5.89
C ASP A 164 17.01 7.10 4.57
N ARG A 165 16.14 6.07 4.57
CA ARG A 165 15.87 5.20 3.43
C ARG A 165 14.38 5.09 3.10
N ASP A 166 13.56 6.01 3.59
CA ASP A 166 12.11 6.09 3.31
C ASP A 166 11.34 4.78 3.58
N GLY A 167 11.85 3.94 4.50
CA GLY A 167 11.30 2.61 4.76
C GLY A 167 11.36 1.62 3.59
N ILE A 168 12.15 1.88 2.55
CA ILE A 168 12.16 1.12 1.28
C ILE A 168 12.35 -0.40 1.47
N ASP A 169 13.11 -0.80 2.49
CA ASP A 169 13.42 -2.20 2.77
C ASP A 169 12.24 -2.99 3.36
N ILE A 170 11.24 -2.31 3.91
CA ILE A 170 10.10 -2.91 4.61
C ILE A 170 8.76 -2.61 3.93
N ASN A 171 8.74 -1.74 2.91
CA ASN A 171 7.57 -1.43 2.10
C ASN A 171 7.09 -2.66 1.32
N ILE A 172 5.82 -3.02 1.45
CA ILE A 172 5.21 -4.17 0.79
C ILE A 172 4.51 -3.82 -0.53
N SER A 173 4.12 -2.56 -0.72
CA SER A 173 3.64 -1.99 -1.98
C SER A 173 3.65 -0.47 -1.91
N GLY A 174 3.52 0.20 -3.05
CA GLY A 174 3.41 1.65 -3.13
C GLY A 174 3.09 2.16 -4.53
N CYS A 175 2.73 3.43 -4.63
CA CYS A 175 2.51 4.14 -5.88
C CYS A 175 2.90 5.62 -5.77
N GLU A 176 3.20 6.23 -6.90
CA GLU A 176 3.40 7.68 -7.01
C GLU A 176 2.03 8.37 -7.01
N SER A 177 1.88 9.46 -6.24
CA SER A 177 0.63 10.21 -6.18
C SER A 177 0.89 11.68 -5.85
N SER A 178 0.60 12.57 -6.79
CA SER A 178 0.83 14.01 -6.63
C SER A 178 -0.24 14.68 -5.76
N PHE A 179 -0.22 14.45 -4.45
CA PHE A 179 -1.24 14.97 -3.51
C PHE A 179 -0.86 16.29 -2.81
N ARG A 180 0.37 16.79 -2.96
CA ARG A 180 0.85 18.02 -2.30
C ARG A 180 0.52 19.27 -3.11
N GLY A 181 0.12 20.35 -2.43
CA GLY A 181 -0.04 21.68 -3.04
C GLY A 181 -1.26 21.81 -3.96
N LEU A 182 -2.20 20.88 -3.86
CA LEU A 182 -3.44 20.91 -4.65
C LEU A 182 -4.43 21.93 -4.09
N THR A 183 -5.27 22.48 -4.97
CA THR A 183 -6.34 23.41 -4.59
C THR A 183 -7.57 22.71 -4.04
N THR A 184 -7.75 21.43 -4.42
CA THR A 184 -8.80 20.53 -3.97
C THR A 184 -8.32 19.62 -2.84
N ASP A 185 -9.25 19.18 -1.99
CA ASP A 185 -8.96 18.20 -0.95
C ASP A 185 -8.68 16.86 -1.62
N THR A 186 -7.61 16.19 -1.21
CA THR A 186 -7.35 14.82 -1.67
C THR A 186 -8.07 13.85 -0.77
N VAL A 187 -8.63 12.78 -1.35
CA VAL A 187 -9.19 11.65 -0.60
C VAL A 187 -8.37 10.42 -0.88
N VAL A 188 -7.96 9.69 0.16
CA VAL A 188 -7.46 8.32 0.02
C VAL A 188 -8.48 7.35 0.60
N ALA A 189 -8.85 6.34 -0.20
CA ALA A 189 -9.65 5.20 0.25
C ALA A 189 -8.72 4.02 0.53
N ILE A 190 -8.83 3.47 1.74
CA ILE A 190 -8.09 2.30 2.19
C ILE A 190 -9.12 1.24 2.54
N ARG A 191 -9.22 0.20 1.71
CA ARG A 191 -10.15 -0.91 1.87
C ARG A 191 -9.40 -2.16 2.30
N TYR A 192 -9.75 -2.70 3.46
CA TYR A 192 -9.31 -4.02 3.92
C TYR A 192 -10.49 -4.98 3.88
N GLU A 193 -10.45 -5.89 2.91
CA GLU A 193 -11.52 -6.86 2.67
C GLU A 193 -10.90 -8.18 2.19
N ASN A 194 -11.35 -9.30 2.70
CA ASN A 194 -10.91 -10.67 2.34
C ASN A 194 -9.40 -10.87 2.38
N ASN A 195 -8.76 -10.38 3.46
CA ASN A 195 -7.30 -10.35 3.61
C ASN A 195 -6.59 -9.68 2.41
N ARG A 196 -7.28 -8.76 1.74
CA ARG A 196 -6.79 -7.96 0.62
C ARG A 196 -6.89 -6.49 1.00
N LEU A 197 -5.79 -5.78 0.81
CA LEU A 197 -5.67 -4.34 1.03
C LEU A 197 -5.69 -3.65 -0.34
N THR A 198 -6.64 -2.74 -0.55
CA THR A 198 -6.75 -1.91 -1.74
C THR A 198 -6.64 -0.45 -1.33
N VAL A 199 -5.76 0.29 -2.01
CA VAL A 199 -5.59 1.73 -1.81
C VAL A 199 -5.87 2.45 -3.13
N SER A 200 -6.66 3.51 -3.07
CA SER A 200 -6.99 4.38 -4.19
C SER A 200 -7.08 5.83 -3.75
N THR A 201 -6.85 6.76 -4.67
CA THR A 201 -6.86 8.20 -4.39
C THR A 201 -7.78 8.95 -5.33
N ASP A 202 -8.37 10.03 -4.84
CA ASP A 202 -8.99 11.09 -5.63
C ASP A 202 -8.30 12.40 -5.29
N THR A 203 -7.39 12.85 -6.16
CA THR A 203 -6.65 14.11 -6.03
C THR A 203 -7.39 15.28 -6.68
N GLU A 204 -8.30 15.00 -7.61
CA GLU A 204 -9.01 16.03 -8.38
C GLU A 204 -10.34 16.45 -7.74
N GLY A 205 -10.80 15.72 -6.72
CA GLY A 205 -12.07 15.98 -6.04
C GLY A 205 -13.28 15.67 -6.93
N THR A 206 -13.12 14.77 -7.90
CA THR A 206 -14.16 14.40 -8.88
C THR A 206 -15.00 13.20 -8.45
N ASN A 207 -14.71 12.62 -7.28
CA ASN A 207 -15.19 11.31 -6.82
C ASN A 207 -14.83 10.17 -7.79
N THR A 208 -13.75 10.32 -8.56
CA THR A 208 -13.22 9.28 -9.44
C THR A 208 -11.97 8.68 -8.81
N TRP A 209 -12.06 7.42 -8.42
CA TRP A 209 -10.96 6.71 -7.78
C TRP A 209 -9.87 6.34 -8.78
N THR A 210 -8.66 6.85 -8.57
CA THR A 210 -7.45 6.40 -9.24
C THR A 210 -6.83 5.26 -8.42
N PRO A 211 -6.71 4.03 -8.96
CA PRO A 211 -6.09 2.92 -8.23
C PRO A 211 -4.61 3.21 -7.94
N CYS A 212 -4.19 2.99 -6.69
CA CYS A 212 -2.79 3.10 -6.29
C CYS A 212 -2.14 1.71 -6.25
N PHE A 213 -2.59 0.82 -5.37
CA PHE A 213 -2.15 -0.58 -5.33
C PHE A 213 -3.18 -1.51 -4.71
N THR A 214 -3.00 -2.82 -4.93
CA THR A 214 -3.77 -3.88 -4.31
C THR A 214 -2.86 -5.02 -3.89
N ILE A 215 -2.94 -5.43 -2.63
CA ILE A 215 -2.09 -6.47 -2.04
C ILE A 215 -2.98 -7.55 -1.43
N ASN A 216 -2.71 -8.81 -1.77
CA ASN A 216 -3.39 -9.96 -1.18
C ASN A 216 -2.55 -10.56 -0.04
N LYS A 217 -3.16 -11.44 0.76
CA LYS A 217 -2.50 -12.17 1.87
C LYS A 217 -2.01 -11.24 2.97
N ILE A 218 -2.79 -10.21 3.25
CA ILE A 218 -2.59 -9.30 4.39
C ILE A 218 -3.42 -9.82 5.55
N HIS A 219 -2.76 -10.20 6.63
CA HIS A 219 -3.42 -10.67 7.85
C HIS A 219 -3.31 -9.59 8.91
N LEU A 220 -4.42 -8.94 9.22
CA LEU A 220 -4.53 -7.96 10.29
C LEU A 220 -5.48 -8.48 11.37
N PRO A 221 -5.14 -8.28 12.66
CA PRO A 221 -6.05 -8.60 13.76
C PRO A 221 -7.18 -7.59 13.86
N THR A 222 -8.27 -7.99 14.48
CA THR A 222 -9.29 -7.07 14.99
C THR A 222 -8.81 -6.42 16.30
N ASN A 223 -9.53 -5.40 16.75
CA ASN A 223 -9.29 -4.64 17.97
C ASN A 223 -8.02 -3.77 17.97
N TYR A 224 -7.61 -3.26 16.80
CA TYR A 224 -6.60 -2.20 16.69
C TYR A 224 -7.28 -0.85 16.44
N TYR A 225 -6.50 0.22 16.47
CA TYR A 225 -6.99 1.60 16.45
C TYR A 225 -6.60 2.29 15.15
N PHE A 226 -7.51 3.11 14.62
CA PHE A 226 -7.16 4.07 13.60
C PHE A 226 -6.36 5.22 14.22
N GLY A 227 -5.32 5.65 13.52
CA GLY A 227 -4.48 6.78 13.89
C GLY A 227 -3.98 7.55 12.67
N PHE A 228 -3.63 8.81 12.89
CA PHE A 228 -3.08 9.70 11.88
C PHE A 228 -1.98 10.49 12.55
N THR A 229 -0.74 10.37 12.08
CA THR A 229 0.37 11.12 12.66
C THR A 229 1.20 11.77 11.58
N ALA A 230 1.81 12.90 11.89
CA ALA A 230 2.72 13.59 10.99
C ALA A 230 3.92 14.12 11.78
N ALA A 231 5.04 14.27 11.09
CA ALA A 231 6.21 14.95 11.62
C ALA A 231 6.85 15.85 10.56
N THR A 232 7.58 16.85 11.05
CA THR A 232 8.42 17.74 10.24
C THR A 232 9.83 17.74 10.82
N GLY A 233 10.83 17.55 9.96
CA GLY A 233 12.24 17.63 10.31
C GLY A 233 12.80 19.05 10.14
N GLN A 234 13.87 19.14 9.34
CA GLN A 234 14.42 20.42 8.87
C GLN A 234 13.54 21.06 7.78
N LEU A 235 12.80 20.21 7.06
CA LEU A 235 11.77 20.62 6.11
C LEU A 235 10.41 20.54 6.80
N SER A 236 9.44 21.25 6.25
CA SER A 236 8.11 21.31 6.84
C SER A 236 7.01 21.44 5.79
N ASP A 237 5.82 21.02 6.21
CA ASP A 237 4.55 21.21 5.52
C ASP A 237 3.44 21.25 6.57
N ASN A 238 2.31 21.87 6.20
CA ASN A 238 1.06 21.67 6.91
C ASN A 238 0.48 20.30 6.52
N HIS A 239 0.14 19.50 7.52
CA HIS A 239 -0.54 18.21 7.34
C HIS A 239 -1.93 18.28 7.96
N ASP A 240 -2.95 18.51 7.14
CA ASP A 240 -4.33 18.74 7.59
C ASP A 240 -5.22 17.53 7.27
N ILE A 241 -5.92 17.00 8.28
CA ILE A 241 -7.01 16.04 8.13
C ILE A 241 -8.35 16.79 8.10
N ILE A 242 -9.14 16.58 7.06
CA ILE A 242 -10.43 17.23 6.82
C ILE A 242 -11.59 16.29 7.16
N SER A 243 -11.50 15.01 6.84
CA SER A 243 -12.49 14.05 7.34
C SER A 243 -11.95 12.64 7.34
N VAL A 244 -12.51 11.83 8.22
CA VAL A 244 -12.34 10.39 8.26
C VAL A 244 -13.74 9.82 8.18
N ARG A 245 -14.04 9.03 7.17
CA ARG A 245 -15.29 8.27 7.08
C ARG A 245 -14.95 6.80 7.07
N THR A 246 -15.49 6.08 8.04
CA THR A 246 -15.24 4.66 8.18
C THR A 246 -16.50 3.89 7.84
N TYR A 247 -16.35 2.85 7.03
CA TYR A 247 -17.41 1.98 6.60
C TYR A 247 -17.11 0.55 7.02
N ARG A 248 -18.09 -0.09 7.65
CA ARG A 248 -18.06 -1.53 7.87
C ARG A 248 -18.56 -2.21 6.60
N LEU A 249 -17.79 -3.18 6.13
CA LEU A 249 -18.14 -3.98 4.96
C LEU A 249 -18.80 -5.29 5.39
N ASP A 250 -19.67 -5.81 4.54
CA ASP A 250 -20.29 -7.11 4.75
C ASP A 250 -19.24 -8.22 4.57
N SER A 251 -19.00 -8.94 5.65
CA SER A 251 -18.11 -10.11 5.70
C SER A 251 -18.93 -11.39 5.70
N ASN A 252 -18.41 -12.46 5.11
CA ASN A 252 -19.07 -13.77 5.19
C ASN A 252 -19.13 -14.28 6.65
N GLU A 253 -20.10 -15.14 6.95
CA GLU A 253 -20.34 -15.65 8.32
C GLU A 253 -19.09 -16.27 8.94
N GLN A 254 -18.35 -17.08 8.15
CA GLN A 254 -17.10 -17.71 8.59
C GLN A 254 -16.07 -16.71 9.14
N ARG A 255 -16.02 -15.51 8.56
CA ARG A 255 -15.04 -14.50 8.95
C ARG A 255 -15.52 -13.61 10.09
N GLN A 256 -16.82 -13.48 10.26
CA GLN A 256 -17.38 -12.85 11.46
C GLN A 256 -17.16 -13.71 12.70
N GLU A 257 -17.18 -15.04 12.55
CA GLU A 257 -16.94 -16.01 13.62
C GLU A 257 -15.44 -16.27 13.89
N GLU A 258 -14.55 -15.91 12.96
CA GLU A 258 -13.10 -16.09 13.13
C GLU A 258 -12.58 -15.20 14.28
N ASN A 259 -11.94 -15.82 15.28
CA ASN A 259 -11.28 -15.07 16.35
C ASN A 259 -9.98 -14.44 15.85
N ARG A 260 -10.08 -13.22 15.31
CA ARG A 260 -8.94 -12.49 14.74
C ARG A 260 -8.13 -11.68 15.75
N ASN A 261 -8.54 -11.65 17.02
CA ASN A 261 -7.88 -10.85 18.06
C ASN A 261 -6.42 -11.25 18.31
N HIS A 262 -6.06 -12.50 18.01
CA HIS A 262 -4.73 -13.06 18.24
C HIS A 262 -3.91 -13.27 16.96
N ILE A 263 -4.40 -12.78 15.81
CA ILE A 263 -3.63 -12.82 14.56
C ILE A 263 -2.41 -11.90 14.69
N VAL A 264 -1.24 -12.45 14.40
CA VAL A 264 -0.02 -11.64 14.27
C VAL A 264 -0.06 -10.91 12.92
N PRO A 265 0.11 -9.57 12.89
CA PRO A 265 0.13 -8.84 11.64
C PRO A 265 1.17 -9.40 10.67
N SER A 266 0.78 -9.68 9.43
CA SER A 266 1.69 -10.18 8.41
C SER A 266 1.24 -9.83 6.99
N GLY A 267 2.20 -9.75 6.08
CA GLY A 267 1.96 -9.50 4.66
C GLY A 267 3.00 -10.18 3.77
N PRO A 268 2.93 -9.96 2.45
CA PRO A 268 3.94 -10.44 1.52
C PRO A 268 5.34 -9.91 1.84
N ILE A 269 6.38 -10.56 1.27
CA ILE A 269 7.75 -10.07 1.39
C ILE A 269 7.90 -8.65 0.80
N PRO A 270 8.79 -7.79 1.34
CA PRO A 270 8.96 -6.41 0.87
C PRO A 270 9.31 -6.28 -0.61
N MET A 271 8.95 -5.18 -1.25
CA MET A 271 9.16 -4.92 -2.69
C MET A 271 10.63 -5.05 -3.11
N VAL A 272 11.55 -4.51 -2.31
CA VAL A 272 13.00 -4.61 -2.54
C VAL A 272 13.45 -6.07 -2.54
N SER A 273 12.95 -6.86 -1.59
CA SER A 273 13.24 -8.29 -1.52
C SER A 273 12.67 -9.06 -2.72
N GLN A 274 11.45 -8.74 -3.14
CA GLN A 274 10.86 -9.30 -4.36
C GLN A 274 11.70 -9.01 -5.60
N ALA A 275 12.13 -7.75 -5.78
CA ALA A 275 12.97 -7.33 -6.89
C ALA A 275 14.34 -8.04 -6.88
N ASN A 276 14.91 -8.27 -5.70
CA ASN A 276 16.18 -8.97 -5.57
C ASN A 276 16.04 -10.47 -5.92
N VAL A 277 14.94 -11.12 -5.52
CA VAL A 277 14.63 -12.51 -5.87
C VAL A 277 14.39 -12.67 -7.37
N THR A 278 13.64 -11.77 -8.00
CA THR A 278 13.41 -11.84 -9.44
C THR A 278 14.71 -11.62 -10.22
N MET A 279 15.55 -10.68 -9.78
CA MET A 279 16.86 -10.45 -10.38
C MET A 279 17.80 -11.66 -10.21
N SER A 280 17.82 -12.30 -9.04
CA SER A 280 18.63 -13.51 -8.83
C SER A 280 18.16 -14.68 -9.70
N GLN A 281 16.85 -14.81 -9.92
CA GLN A 281 16.30 -15.80 -10.84
C GLN A 281 16.70 -15.49 -12.29
N ILE A 282 16.56 -14.24 -12.75
CA ILE A 282 16.93 -13.84 -14.12
C ILE A 282 18.43 -14.09 -14.39
N THR A 283 19.30 -13.70 -13.45
CA THR A 283 20.76 -13.91 -13.56
C THR A 283 21.14 -15.39 -13.56
N SER A 284 20.46 -16.22 -12.77
CA SER A 284 20.66 -17.67 -12.80
C SER A 284 20.26 -18.28 -14.15
N TRP A 285 19.14 -17.86 -14.73
CA TRP A 285 18.67 -18.38 -16.02
C TRP A 285 19.53 -17.88 -17.20
N SER A 286 20.06 -16.66 -17.13
CA SER A 286 20.97 -16.14 -18.15
C SER A 286 22.32 -16.86 -18.10
N ALA A 287 22.88 -17.11 -16.92
CA ALA A 287 24.11 -17.88 -16.74
C ALA A 287 23.98 -19.30 -17.29
N LEU A 288 22.85 -19.97 -17.04
CA LEU A 288 22.57 -21.31 -17.56
C LEU A 288 22.51 -21.34 -19.10
N LYS A 289 21.83 -20.36 -19.71
CA LYS A 289 21.76 -20.24 -21.17
C LYS A 289 23.14 -20.02 -21.78
N ILE A 290 23.93 -19.11 -21.21
CA ILE A 290 25.29 -18.83 -21.66
C ILE A 290 26.14 -20.10 -21.59
N PHE A 291 26.05 -20.85 -20.48
CA PHE A 291 26.75 -22.12 -20.32
C PHE A 291 26.41 -23.12 -21.45
N PHE A 292 25.12 -23.34 -21.75
CA PHE A 292 24.73 -24.24 -22.85
C PHE A 292 25.16 -23.75 -24.24
N TYR A 293 25.06 -22.44 -24.52
CA TYR A 293 25.55 -21.89 -25.79
C TYR A 293 27.06 -22.04 -25.95
N THR A 294 27.83 -21.86 -24.87
CA THR A 294 29.29 -22.06 -24.93
C THR A 294 29.66 -23.52 -25.22
N ILE A 295 28.97 -24.49 -24.60
CA ILE A 295 29.18 -25.91 -24.89
C ILE A 295 28.82 -26.25 -26.34
N LEU A 296 27.69 -25.73 -26.85
CA LEU A 296 27.28 -25.95 -28.23
C LEU A 296 28.31 -25.42 -29.23
N MET A 297 28.86 -24.22 -28.99
CA MET A 297 29.91 -23.64 -29.84
C MET A 297 31.19 -24.49 -29.82
N ILE A 298 31.58 -25.00 -28.66
CA ILE A 298 32.74 -25.90 -28.54
C ILE A 298 32.52 -27.19 -29.33
N LEU A 299 31.33 -27.79 -29.25
CA LEU A 299 30.98 -29.00 -30.02
C LEU A 299 31.01 -28.75 -31.53
N ILE A 300 30.49 -27.61 -32.00
CA ILE A 300 30.54 -27.21 -33.41
C ILE A 300 32.00 -27.01 -33.87
N CYS A 301 32.85 -26.39 -33.06
CA CYS A 301 34.27 -26.25 -33.37
C CYS A 301 34.99 -27.60 -33.45
N ILE A 302 34.74 -28.52 -32.50
CA ILE A 302 35.36 -29.86 -32.48
C ILE A 302 34.93 -30.67 -33.71
N THR A 303 33.63 -30.70 -34.02
CA THR A 303 33.10 -31.41 -35.19
C THR A 303 33.60 -30.81 -36.51
N GLY A 304 33.71 -29.48 -36.59
CA GLY A 304 34.31 -28.78 -37.72
C GLY A 304 35.79 -29.14 -37.93
N LEU A 305 36.59 -29.15 -36.86
CA LEU A 305 38.00 -29.54 -36.90
C LEU A 305 38.16 -31.01 -37.28
N ALA A 306 37.39 -31.92 -36.67
CA ALA A 306 37.41 -33.34 -37.00
C ALA A 306 37.08 -33.59 -38.48
N SER A 307 36.08 -32.89 -39.01
CA SER A 307 35.70 -32.96 -40.43
C SER A 307 36.82 -32.44 -41.35
N PHE A 308 37.48 -31.34 -40.98
CA PHE A 308 38.63 -30.81 -41.72
C PHE A 308 39.79 -31.80 -41.77
N PHE A 309 40.17 -32.39 -40.63
CA PHE A 309 41.23 -33.39 -40.56
C PHE A 309 40.85 -34.67 -41.32
N TYR A 310 39.60 -35.11 -41.25
CA TYR A 310 39.09 -36.25 -42.01
C TYR A 310 39.18 -36.00 -43.53
N MET A 311 38.71 -34.84 -44.01
CA MET A 311 38.83 -34.45 -45.41
C MET A 311 40.28 -34.33 -45.87
N LYS A 312 41.17 -33.79 -45.03
CA LYS A 312 42.60 -33.71 -45.30
C LYS A 312 43.20 -35.11 -45.45
N HIS A 313 42.94 -36.02 -44.51
CA HIS A 313 43.43 -37.40 -44.57
C HIS A 313 42.89 -38.16 -45.79
N TYR A 314 41.62 -37.95 -46.14
CA TYR A 314 41.01 -38.52 -47.35
C TYR A 314 41.71 -38.05 -48.63
N ARG A 315 42.11 -36.77 -48.73
CA ARG A 315 42.86 -36.25 -49.88
C ARG A 315 44.26 -36.87 -50.03
N TYR A 316 44.93 -37.22 -48.95
CA TYR A 316 46.24 -37.88 -49.00
C TYR A 316 46.17 -39.37 -49.38
N ARG A 317 45.02 -40.03 -49.17
CA ARG A 317 44.81 -41.44 -49.51
C ARG A 317 44.34 -41.70 -50.93
N LYS A 318 44.17 -40.68 -51.78
CA LYS A 318 43.90 -40.92 -53.20
C LYS A 318 45.16 -41.51 -53.87
N PRO A 319 45.14 -42.77 -54.37
CA PRO A 319 46.24 -43.27 -55.18
C PRO A 319 46.34 -42.40 -56.45
N ARG A 320 47.53 -41.92 -56.77
CA ARG A 320 47.79 -41.31 -58.08
C ARG A 320 47.81 -42.45 -59.09
N PHE A 321 46.75 -42.57 -59.88
CA PHE A 321 46.83 -43.31 -61.13
C PHE A 321 47.71 -42.47 -62.07
N TYR A 322 48.87 -43.04 -62.44
CA TYR A 322 49.68 -42.58 -63.57
C TYR A 322 49.01 -42.97 -64.87
#